data_AF-A0A7V4JMU1-F1
#
_entry.id   AF-A0A7V4JMU1-F1
#
_cell.length_a   1.000
_cell.length_b   1.000
_cell.length_c   1.000
_cell.angle_alpha   90.00
_cell.angle_beta   90.00
_cell.angle_gamma   90.00
#
_symmetry.space_group_name_H-M   'P 1'
#
loop_
_entity.id
_entity.type
_entity.pdbx_description
1 polymer ?
#
loop_
_entity_poly.entity_id
_entity_poly.type
_entity_poly.pdbx_seq_one_letter_code
_entity_poly.pdbx_strand_id
1 'polypeptide(L)'
;ADAVVATVPYNIDIPFAVFEVRDNHITSLHEKPTYTYHTNAGIYLFRTALFKYLPSHQRCDVTDYLQILLQHHCKIVKFPVLGYWMDIGRMEDYKKAQEYYKYLQIR
;
A
#
# COMPACT_ATOMS: atom_id res chain seq x y z
N ALA A 1 15.79 -3.91 -8.61
CA ALA A 1 14.34 -3.82 -8.87
C ALA A 1 14.12 -3.05 -10.16
N ASP A 2 13.00 -3.29 -10.82
CA ASP A 2 12.55 -2.58 -12.03
C ASP A 2 11.62 -1.43 -11.66
N ALA A 3 10.75 -1.66 -10.67
CA ALA A 3 9.91 -0.64 -10.05
C ALA A 3 9.97 -0.76 -8.51
N VAL A 4 9.75 0.36 -7.84
CA VAL A 4 9.61 0.45 -6.38
C VAL A 4 8.26 1.10 -6.06
N VAL A 5 7.52 0.50 -5.13
CA VAL A 5 6.28 1.05 -4.59
C VAL A 5 6.51 1.40 -3.13
N ALA A 6 6.31 2.65 -2.77
CA ALA A 6 6.32 3.03 -1.36
C ALA A 6 5.06 2.46 -0.68
N THR A 7 5.23 1.91 0.53
CA THR A 7 4.16 1.24 1.26
C THR A 7 4.05 1.74 2.69
N VAL A 8 2.83 1.77 3.23
CA VAL A 8 2.57 2.06 4.64
C VAL A 8 2.03 0.81 5.31
N PRO A 9 2.49 0.44 6.52
CA PRO A 9 1.90 -0.66 7.25
C PRO A 9 0.46 -0.30 7.67
N TYR A 10 -0.47 -1.21 7.42
CA TYR A 10 -1.85 -1.13 7.88
C TYR A 10 -2.14 -2.34 8.76
N ASN A 11 -2.34 -2.08 10.04
CA ASN A 11 -2.60 -3.13 11.03
C ASN A 11 -4.11 -3.30 11.18
N ILE A 12 -4.55 -4.55 11.09
CA ILE A 12 -5.91 -4.97 11.42
C ILE A 12 -5.82 -5.80 12.69
N ASP A 13 -6.29 -5.21 13.79
CA ASP A 13 -6.40 -5.89 15.07
C ASP A 13 -7.77 -6.57 15.16
N ILE A 14 -7.77 -7.89 15.33
CA ILE A 14 -8.99 -8.65 15.54
C ILE A 14 -9.15 -8.90 17.05
N PRO A 15 -10.21 -8.41 17.71
CA PRO A 15 -10.34 -8.52 19.17
C PRO A 15 -10.86 -9.90 19.64
N PHE A 16 -10.79 -10.92 18.77
CA PHE A 16 -11.29 -12.27 18.99
C PHE A 16 -10.31 -13.32 18.46
N ALA A 17 -10.52 -14.58 18.82
CA ALA A 17 -9.83 -15.71 18.22
C ALA A 17 -10.23 -15.88 16.73
N VAL A 18 -9.25 -16.12 15.87
CA VAL A 18 -9.44 -16.47 14.45
C VAL A 18 -9.09 -17.95 14.25
N PHE A 19 -10.00 -18.69 13.63
CA PHE A 19 -9.78 -20.09 13.25
C PHE A 19 -9.55 -20.21 11.75
N GLU A 20 -8.53 -20.95 11.33
CA GLU A 20 -8.46 -21.45 9.95
C GLU A 20 -9.23 -22.77 9.88
N VAL A 21 -10.07 -22.91 8.85
CA VAL A 21 -10.95 -24.07 8.67
C VAL A 21 -10.75 -24.66 7.29
N ARG A 22 -10.53 -25.97 7.23
CA ARG A 22 -10.49 -26.74 5.98
C ARG A 22 -11.50 -27.89 6.09
N ASP A 23 -12.40 -27.99 5.12
CA ASP A 23 -13.43 -29.05 5.07
C ASP A 23 -14.17 -29.22 6.42
N ASN A 24 -14.53 -28.09 7.04
CA ASN A 24 -15.20 -28.00 8.36
C ASN A 24 -14.37 -28.44 9.58
N HIS A 25 -13.07 -28.68 9.42
CA HIS A 25 -12.15 -28.97 10.52
C HIS A 25 -11.29 -27.74 10.84
N ILE A 26 -11.19 -27.40 12.12
CA ILE A 26 -10.28 -26.34 12.58
C ILE A 26 -8.84 -26.83 12.43
N THR A 27 -8.02 -26.11 11.66
CA THR A 27 -6.63 -26.43 11.38
C THR A 27 -5.65 -25.55 12.15
N SER A 28 -6.04 -24.33 12.53
CA SER A 28 -5.23 -23.43 13.34
C SER A 28 -6.10 -22.46 14.15
N LEU A 29 -5.51 -21.86 15.19
CA LEU A 29 -6.13 -20.89 16.09
C LEU A 29 -5.13 -19.77 16.36
N HIS A 30 -5.58 -18.53 16.19
CA HIS A 30 -4.83 -17.33 16.54
C HIS A 30 -5.67 -16.48 17.50
N GLU A 31 -5.22 -16.30 18.74
CA GLU A 31 -5.90 -15.45 19.72
C GLU A 31 -5.53 -13.98 19.50
N LYS A 32 -6.55 -13.12 19.34
CA LYS A 32 -6.41 -11.67 19.14
C LYS A 32 -5.29 -11.28 18.16
N PRO A 33 -5.29 -11.82 16.94
CA PRO A 33 -4.20 -11.57 16.01
C PRO A 33 -4.23 -10.13 15.50
N THR A 34 -3.04 -9.62 15.24
CA THR A 34 -2.82 -8.42 14.43
C THR A 34 -2.30 -8.85 13.07
N TYR A 35 -3.02 -8.52 12.01
CA TYR A 35 -2.56 -8.72 10.64
C TYR A 35 -2.00 -7.43 10.08
N THR A 36 -0.71 -7.43 9.72
CA THR A 36 -0.07 -6.29 9.07
C THR A 36 -0.10 -6.46 7.55
N TYR A 37 -0.81 -5.57 6.89
CA TYR A 37 -0.80 -5.42 5.44
C TYR A 37 0.09 -4.25 5.02
N HIS A 38 0.54 -4.25 3.77
CA HIS A 38 1.27 -3.13 3.19
C HIS A 38 0.39 -2.44 2.16
N THR A 39 -0.07 -1.24 2.50
CA THR A 39 -0.92 -0.44 1.61
C THR A 39 -0.07 0.43 0.69
N ASN A 40 -0.62 0.77 -0.47
CA ASN A 40 0.02 1.62 -1.44
C ASN A 40 0.07 3.07 -0.94
N ALA A 41 1.28 3.66 -0.85
CA ALA A 41 1.48 5.02 -0.36
C ALA A 41 1.33 6.11 -1.45
N GLY A 42 1.07 5.73 -2.71
CA GLY A 42 0.95 6.67 -3.82
C GLY A 42 2.28 7.25 -4.31
N ILE A 43 3.41 6.68 -3.89
CA ILE A 43 4.76 7.11 -4.30
C ILE A 43 5.44 5.95 -5.01
N TYR A 44 5.97 6.21 -6.20
CA TYR A 44 6.50 5.17 -7.08
C TYR A 44 7.82 5.61 -7.71
N LEU A 45 8.71 4.64 -7.93
CA LEU A 45 9.91 4.83 -8.72
C LEU A 45 9.95 3.77 -9.82
N PHE A 46 10.05 4.20 -11.08
CA PHE A 46 10.09 3.31 -12.24
C PHE A 46 11.40 3.49 -13.00
N ARG A 47 11.98 2.40 -13.51
CA ARG A 47 12.95 2.50 -14.59
C ARG A 47 12.25 3.03 -15.84
N THR A 48 12.88 3.98 -16.54
CA THR A 48 12.35 4.57 -17.78
C THR A 48 12.03 3.52 -18.85
N ALA A 49 12.82 2.44 -18.92
CA ALA A 49 12.58 1.35 -19.86
C ALA A 49 11.22 0.64 -19.68
N LEU A 50 10.56 0.80 -18.52
CA LEU A 50 9.26 0.18 -18.26
C LEU A 50 8.12 0.87 -19.02
N PHE A 51 8.25 2.16 -19.37
CA PHE A 51 7.19 2.91 -20.05
C PHE A 51 6.83 2.35 -21.43
N LYS A 52 7.65 1.46 -21.99
CA LYS A 52 7.30 0.69 -23.20
C LYS A 52 6.08 -0.24 -23.01
N TYR A 53 5.76 -0.60 -21.76
CA TYR A 53 4.58 -1.40 -21.41
C TYR A 53 3.36 -0.53 -21.10
N LEU A 54 3.51 0.80 -21.04
CA LEU A 54 2.40 1.69 -20.76
C LEU A 54 1.46 1.72 -21.98
N PRO A 55 0.14 1.53 -21.80
CA PRO A 55 -0.79 1.59 -22.90
C PRO A 55 -0.85 2.96 -23.55
N SER A 56 -0.74 3.01 -24.88
CA SER A 56 -0.84 4.26 -25.64
C SER A 56 -2.28 4.76 -25.70
N HIS A 57 -2.46 6.08 -25.64
CA HIS A 57 -3.73 6.78 -25.90
C HIS A 57 -4.92 6.39 -25.00
N GLN A 58 -4.68 5.84 -23.82
CA GLN A 58 -5.72 5.58 -22.83
C GLN A 58 -5.26 6.00 -21.44
N ARG A 59 -6.24 6.32 -20.59
CA ARG A 59 -6.00 6.48 -19.17
C ARG A 59 -5.56 5.13 -18.59
N CYS A 60 -4.52 5.15 -17.77
CA CYS A 60 -4.04 3.99 -17.03
C CYS A 60 -3.75 4.44 -15.60
N ASP A 61 -4.48 3.91 -14.62
CA ASP A 61 -4.19 4.20 -13.23
C ASP A 61 -2.96 3.39 -12.80
N VAL A 62 -2.20 3.89 -11.83
CA VAL A 62 -0.90 3.29 -11.47
C VAL A 62 -1.06 1.83 -10.97
N THR A 63 -2.18 1.49 -10.33
CA THR A 63 -2.49 0.12 -9.93
C THR A 63 -2.62 -0.82 -11.13
N ASP A 64 -3.26 -0.37 -12.20
CA ASP A 64 -3.39 -1.15 -13.44
C ASP A 64 -2.04 -1.33 -14.11
N TYR A 65 -1.22 -0.27 -14.12
CA TYR A 65 0.13 -0.34 -14.67
C TYR A 65 1.02 -1.31 -13.87
N LEU A 66 0.94 -1.32 -12.54
CA LEU A 66 1.65 -2.30 -11.72
C LEU A 66 1.19 -3.73 -12.04
N GLN A 67 -0.10 -3.96 -12.30
CA GLN A 67 -0.62 -5.26 -12.72
C GLN A 67 -0.04 -5.69 -14.08
N ILE A 68 0.04 -4.78 -15.05
CA ILE A 68 0.70 -5.02 -16.36
C ILE A 68 2.16 -5.40 -16.15
N LEU A 69 2.89 -4.67 -15.32
CA LEU A 69 4.30 -4.97 -15.03
C LEU A 69 4.49 -6.35 -14.35
N LEU A 70 3.58 -6.75 -13.47
CA LEU A 70 3.58 -8.09 -12.86
C LEU A 70 3.34 -9.19 -13.89
N GLN A 71 2.41 -8.98 -14.83
CA GLN A 71 2.17 -9.91 -15.95
C GLN A 71 3.40 -10.06 -16.86
N HIS A 72 4.19 -9.00 -17.02
CA HIS A 72 5.48 -9.03 -17.71
C HIS A 72 6.65 -9.52 -16.83
N HIS A 73 6.38 -10.10 -15.66
CA HIS A 73 7.38 -10.59 -14.70
C HIS A 73 8.44 -9.55 -14.29
N CYS A 74 8.10 -8.26 -14.35
CA CYS A 74 9.00 -7.20 -13.89
C CYS A 74 9.16 -7.28 -12.37
N LYS A 75 10.38 -7.05 -11.86
CA LYS A 75 10.67 -7.09 -10.43
C LYS A 75 10.19 -5.81 -9.75
N ILE A 76 8.99 -5.84 -9.20
CA ILE A 76 8.43 -4.78 -8.35
C ILE A 76 8.80 -5.07 -6.89
N VAL A 77 9.34 -4.09 -6.18
CA VAL A 77 9.67 -4.23 -4.76
C VAL A 77 8.96 -3.18 -3.93
N LYS A 78 8.57 -3.54 -2.71
CA LYS A 78 8.05 -2.57 -1.73
C LYS A 78 9.18 -1.80 -1.07
N PHE A 79 8.90 -0.55 -0.70
CA PHE A 79 9.73 0.27 0.16
C PHE A 79 8.87 0.85 1.29
N PRO A 80 9.07 0.47 2.57
CA PRO A 80 8.25 0.99 3.65
C PRO A 80 8.55 2.48 3.88
N VAL A 81 7.51 3.32 3.91
CA VAL A 81 7.65 4.71 4.33
C VAL A 81 7.94 4.72 5.82
N LEU A 82 9.06 5.33 6.20
CA LEU A 82 9.44 5.53 7.59
C LEU A 82 8.99 6.93 8.02
N GLY A 83 8.19 7.00 9.07
CA GLY A 83 7.66 8.25 9.61
C GLY A 83 6.23 8.55 9.17
N TYR A 84 5.87 9.82 9.24
CA TYR A 84 4.49 10.25 9.01
C TYR A 84 4.14 10.24 7.52
N TRP A 85 3.02 9.60 7.18
CA TRP A 85 2.41 9.63 5.87
C TRP A 85 0.91 9.79 6.03
N MET A 86 0.28 10.55 5.14
CA MET A 86 -1.16 10.74 5.14
C MET A 86 -1.69 10.95 3.73
N ASP A 87 -2.77 10.26 3.40
CA ASP A 87 -3.60 10.53 2.23
C ASP A 87 -4.67 11.57 2.57
N ILE A 88 -4.74 12.66 1.80
CA ILE A 88 -5.65 13.79 2.02
C ILE A 88 -6.90 13.75 1.12
N GLY A 89 -7.29 12.57 0.65
CA GLY A 89 -8.43 12.40 -0.25
C GLY A 89 -9.81 12.71 0.35
N ARG A 90 -9.96 12.72 1.69
CA ARG A 90 -11.22 13.04 2.38
C ARG A 90 -11.15 14.39 3.10
N MET A 91 -12.30 15.06 3.24
CA MET A 91 -12.39 16.36 3.92
C MET A 91 -11.89 16.31 5.37
N GLU A 92 -12.12 15.20 6.07
CA GLU A 92 -11.63 15.00 7.44
C GLU A 92 -10.10 14.91 7.50
N ASP A 93 -9.49 14.19 6.56
CA ASP A 93 -8.05 14.04 6.49
C ASP A 93 -7.37 15.34 6.04
N TYR A 94 -8.00 16.09 5.15
CA TYR A 94 -7.58 17.46 4.82
C TYR A 94 -7.55 18.37 6.06
N LYS A 95 -8.62 18.37 6.89
CA LYS A 95 -8.64 19.15 8.14
C LYS A 95 -7.53 18.71 9.10
N LYS A 96 -7.28 17.41 9.24
CA LYS A 96 -6.15 16.89 10.02
C LYS A 96 -4.81 17.37 9.47
N ALA A 97 -4.64 17.44 8.15
CA ALA A 97 -3.45 17.99 7.50
C ALA A 97 -3.21 19.44 7.89
N GLN A 98 -4.27 20.25 7.88
CA GLN A 98 -4.19 21.66 8.24
C GLN A 98 -3.79 21.85 9.71
N GLU A 99 -4.35 21.06 10.62
CA GLU A 99 -3.94 21.10 12.03
C GLU A 99 -2.48 20.66 12.19
N TYR A 100 -2.09 19.55 11.56
CA TYR A 100 -0.72 19.04 11.61
C TYR A 100 0.30 20.06 11.10
N TYR A 101 -0.03 20.77 10.02
CA TYR A 101 0.82 21.82 9.45
C TYR A 101 1.15 22.95 10.43
N LYS A 102 0.24 23.30 11.35
CA LYS A 102 0.50 24.34 12.36
C LYS A 102 1.62 23.98 13.33
N TYR A 103 1.81 22.67 13.56
CA TYR A 103 2.80 22.14 14.50
C TYR A 103 4.09 21.67 13.82
N LEU A 104 4.13 21.67 12.48
CA LEU A 104 5.34 21.47 11.71
C LEU A 104 6.25 22.70 11.91
N GLN A 105 7.12 22.64 12.92
CA GLN A 105 8.26 23.55 13.01
C GLN A 105 9.25 23.18 11.91
N ILE A 106 9.06 23.76 10.73
CA ILE A 106 10.07 23.77 9.68
C ILE A 106 11.21 24.65 10.24
N ARG A 107 12.27 24.01 10.72
CA ARG A 107 13.54 24.68 11.01
C ARG A 107 14.29 24.95 9.72
#